data_AF-A0A9P1IPF6-F1
#
_entry.id   AF-A0A9P1IPF6-F1
#
_cell.length_a   1.000
_cell.length_b   1.000
_cell.length_c   1.000
_cell.angle_alpha   90.00
_cell.angle_beta   90.00
_cell.angle_gamma   90.00
#
_symmetry.space_group_name_H-M   'P 1'
#
loop_
_entity.id
_entity.type
_entity.pdbx_description
1 polymer ?
#
loop_
_entity_poly.entity_id
_entity_poly.type
_entity_poly.pdbx_seq_one_letter_code
_entity_poly.pdbx_strand_id
1 'polypeptide(L)'
;MKLNTTSVLIFLLSIFIFSLILIRSKYQVIKVITDVKINEDVEIYARLNKIKMRQIALNKSENSRNELKKLSLTNDSLEFYRKIEIEAFCPNIVRIGEIGDGGKFVCNPKKVRENCVLLSLGLHNEIEYDIMIQNITENRCQIVGADQDRQNDDTLEIYKNIRGTVFVGKIPKTLSIAGMVQRVGGTEVELLKIDIEGGEHKALEPFLKNFFVCQIFIEVHGEPKHHLNLMQKVAKLGFRIFSYEPNPSCSKCCEYSYINEMCMDQYNVLPLAVNVPFE
;
A
#
# COMPACT_ATOMS: atom_id res chain seq x y z
N MET A 1 31.48 69.45 33.94
CA MET A 1 30.26 68.63 33.90
C MET A 1 30.60 67.23 34.44
N LYS A 2 30.23 66.91 35.69
CA LYS A 2 30.39 65.54 36.21
C LYS A 2 29.26 64.70 35.61
N LEU A 3 29.57 63.72 34.76
CA LEU A 3 28.56 62.75 34.34
C LEU A 3 28.06 62.03 35.60
N ASN A 4 26.75 62.03 35.81
CA ASN A 4 26.12 61.30 36.89
C ASN A 4 26.38 59.79 36.68
N THR A 5 26.87 59.10 37.71
CA THR A 5 27.21 57.67 37.66
C THR A 5 26.05 56.81 37.17
N THR A 6 24.81 57.22 37.47
CA THR A 6 23.59 56.58 36.98
C THR A 6 23.47 56.61 35.45
N SER A 7 23.85 57.71 34.79
CA SER A 7 23.76 57.86 33.33
C SER A 7 24.79 56.98 32.59
N VAL A 8 25.98 56.83 33.15
CA VAL A 8 27.02 55.93 32.60
C VAL A 8 26.57 54.47 32.72
N LEU A 9 25.96 54.09 33.84
CA LEU A 9 25.46 52.74 34.07
C LEU A 9 24.34 52.37 33.08
N ILE A 10 23.39 53.28 32.84
CA ILE A 10 22.30 53.09 31.86
C ILE A 10 22.86 52.91 30.44
N PHE A 11 23.87 53.70 30.06
CA PHE A 11 24.50 53.58 28.74
C PHE A 11 25.19 52.22 28.56
N LEU A 12 25.95 51.75 29.55
CA LEU A 12 26.58 50.43 29.52
C LEU A 12 25.56 49.28 29.47
N LEU A 13 24.45 49.39 30.21
CA LEU A 13 23.33 48.46 30.14
C LEU A 13 22.69 48.43 28.76
N SER A 14 22.52 49.60 28.11
CA SER A 14 21.95 49.67 26.76
C SER A 14 22.83 49.01 25.71
N ILE A 15 24.16 49.19 25.80
CA ILE A 15 25.14 48.51 24.94
C ILE A 15 25.09 47.01 25.17
N PHE A 16 25.03 46.57 26.43
CA PHE A 16 24.95 45.17 26.78
C PHE A 16 23.67 44.52 26.22
N ILE A 17 22.51 45.15 26.40
CA ILE A 17 21.23 44.67 25.86
C ILE A 17 21.27 44.61 24.32
N PHE A 18 21.78 45.66 23.66
CA PHE A 18 21.92 45.67 22.21
C PHE A 18 22.86 44.57 21.69
N SER A 19 23.97 44.33 22.40
CA SER A 19 24.89 43.23 22.08
C SER A 19 24.23 41.85 22.21
N LEU A 20 23.38 41.64 23.23
CA LEU A 20 22.62 40.41 23.41
C LEU A 20 21.59 40.20 22.29
N ILE A 21 20.92 41.27 21.85
CA ILE A 21 19.97 41.23 20.73
C ILE A 21 20.69 40.83 19.44
N LEU A 22 21.86 41.41 19.15
CA LEU A 22 22.66 41.06 17.97
C LEU A 22 23.15 39.61 18.01
N ILE A 23 23.61 39.13 19.17
CA ILE A 23 24.04 37.74 19.35
C ILE A 23 22.86 36.78 19.11
N ARG A 24 21.70 37.07 19.70
CA ARG A 24 20.49 36.25 19.53
C ARG A 24 20.04 36.22 18.08
N SER A 25 20.05 37.36 17.39
CA SER A 25 19.70 37.45 15.96
C SER A 25 20.66 36.63 15.10
N LYS A 26 21.98 36.76 15.31
CA LYS A 26 22.99 35.95 14.60
C LYS A 26 22.81 34.45 14.85
N TYR A 27 22.61 34.05 16.11
CA TYR A 27 22.38 32.65 16.46
C TYR A 27 21.13 32.09 15.77
N GLN A 28 20.04 32.85 15.73
CA GLN A 28 18.79 32.44 15.07
C GLN A 28 18.99 32.27 13.56
N VAL A 29 19.72 33.18 12.90
CA VAL A 29 20.06 33.06 11.47
C VAL A 29 20.93 31.83 11.21
N ILE A 30 21.97 31.60 12.02
CA ILE A 30 22.84 30.41 11.91
C ILE A 30 22.02 29.13 12.06
N LYS A 31 21.16 29.05 13.08
CA LYS A 31 20.30 27.89 13.31
C LYS A 31 19.40 27.61 12.10
N VAL A 32 18.75 28.64 11.55
CA VAL A 32 17.91 28.48 10.36
C VAL A 32 18.73 27.97 9.17
N ILE A 33 19.92 28.52 8.92
CA ILE A 33 20.79 28.06 7.83
C ILE A 33 21.22 26.61 8.02
N THR A 34 21.59 26.21 9.25
CA THR A 34 21.96 24.83 9.53
C THR A 34 20.78 23.88 9.36
N ASP A 35 19.59 24.24 9.83
CA ASP A 35 18.38 23.42 9.70
C ASP A 35 17.99 23.25 8.23
N VAL A 36 18.06 24.33 7.42
CA VAL A 36 17.81 24.29 5.98
C VAL A 36 18.79 23.35 5.28
N LYS A 37 20.10 23.49 5.56
CA LYS A 37 21.13 22.65 4.93
C LYS A 37 20.98 21.17 5.31
N ILE A 38 20.72 20.86 6.58
CA ILE A 38 20.50 19.48 7.03
C ILE A 38 19.31 18.86 6.30
N ASN A 39 18.21 19.59 6.15
CA ASN A 39 17.04 19.08 5.43
C ASN A 39 17.34 18.81 3.95
N GLU A 40 18.09 19.69 3.28
CA GLU A 40 18.51 19.51 1.88
C GLU A 40 19.43 18.29 1.72
N ASP A 41 20.44 18.13 2.59
CA ASP A 41 21.37 16.99 2.55
C ASP A 41 20.64 15.65 2.78
N VAL A 42 19.67 15.62 3.70
CA VAL A 42 18.83 14.46 3.97
C VAL A 42 17.96 14.11 2.75
N GLU A 43 17.36 15.11 2.10
CA GLU A 43 16.56 14.92 0.89
C GLU A 43 17.39 14.37 -0.28
N ILE A 44 18.60 14.92 -0.48
CA ILE A 44 19.55 14.43 -1.50
C ILE A 44 19.92 12.98 -1.24
N TYR A 45 20.27 12.61 0.01
CA TYR A 45 20.61 11.23 0.35
C TYR A 45 19.44 10.27 0.13
N ALA A 46 18.23 10.66 0.53
CA ALA A 46 17.02 9.89 0.29
C ALA A 46 16.78 9.68 -1.22
N ARG A 47 16.97 10.72 -2.03
CA ARG A 47 16.86 10.65 -3.50
C ARG A 47 17.89 9.70 -4.10
N LEU A 48 19.16 9.80 -3.69
CA LEU A 48 20.23 8.93 -4.17
C LEU A 48 19.96 7.46 -3.83
N ASN A 49 19.45 7.17 -2.62
CA ASN A 49 19.05 5.82 -2.24
C ASN A 49 17.93 5.29 -3.13
N LYS A 50 16.90 6.09 -3.43
CA LYS A 50 15.82 5.71 -4.36
C LYS A 50 16.37 5.36 -5.75
N ILE A 51 17.28 6.17 -6.29
CA ILE A 51 17.93 5.91 -7.59
C ILE A 51 18.71 4.59 -7.55
N LYS A 52 19.52 4.38 -6.52
CA LYS A 52 20.33 3.16 -6.36
C LYS A 52 19.47 1.90 -6.24
N MET A 53 18.38 1.95 -5.47
CA MET A 53 17.43 0.85 -5.36
C MET A 53 16.84 0.48 -6.73
N ARG A 54 16.42 1.49 -7.50
CA ARG A 54 15.87 1.26 -8.84
C ARG A 54 16.92 0.71 -9.82
N GLN A 55 18.16 1.19 -9.78
CA GLN A 55 19.25 0.68 -10.61
C GLN A 55 19.56 -0.79 -10.33
N ILE A 56 19.63 -1.19 -9.06
CA ILE A 56 19.85 -2.58 -8.66
C ILE A 56 18.71 -3.47 -9.17
N ALA A 57 17.46 -3.02 -9.01
CA ALA A 57 16.29 -3.74 -9.50
C ALA A 57 16.33 -3.91 -11.04
N LEU A 58 16.68 -2.87 -11.78
CA LEU A 58 16.76 -2.92 -13.24
C LEU A 58 17.83 -3.90 -13.72
N ASN A 59 19.02 -3.86 -13.10
CA ASN A 59 20.16 -4.71 -13.48
C ASN A 59 19.88 -6.21 -13.31
N LYS A 60 19.02 -6.60 -12.36
CA LYS A 60 18.65 -8.01 -12.16
C LYS A 60 17.40 -8.46 -12.92
N SER A 61 16.62 -7.52 -13.46
CA SER A 61 15.24 -7.79 -13.92
C SER A 61 15.14 -8.81 -15.05
N GLU A 62 16.10 -8.87 -15.96
CA GLU A 62 16.13 -9.88 -17.03
C GLU A 62 16.34 -11.29 -16.47
N ASN A 63 17.30 -11.47 -15.58
CA ASN A 63 17.56 -12.76 -14.95
C ASN A 63 16.36 -13.20 -14.10
N SER A 64 15.79 -12.30 -13.28
CA SER A 64 14.61 -12.58 -12.46
C SER A 64 13.41 -13.03 -13.32
N ARG A 65 13.15 -12.35 -14.45
CA ARG A 65 12.09 -12.74 -15.40
C ARG A 65 12.29 -14.15 -15.97
N ASN A 66 13.52 -14.48 -16.37
CA ASN A 66 13.84 -15.78 -16.94
C ASN A 66 13.71 -16.91 -15.91
N GLU A 67 14.22 -16.70 -14.68
CA GLU A 67 14.10 -17.66 -13.59
C GLU A 67 12.64 -17.91 -13.20
N LEU A 68 11.85 -16.84 -13.02
CA LEU A 68 10.44 -16.93 -12.67
C LEU A 68 9.64 -17.67 -13.76
N LYS A 69 9.89 -17.37 -15.04
CA LYS A 69 9.27 -18.08 -16.17
C LYS A 69 9.63 -19.56 -16.17
N LYS A 70 10.91 -19.92 -15.96
CA LYS A 70 11.34 -21.32 -15.88
C LYS A 70 10.64 -22.08 -14.76
N LEU A 71 10.57 -21.48 -13.56
CA LEU A 71 9.94 -22.10 -12.39
C LEU A 71 8.43 -22.22 -12.52
N SER A 72 7.78 -21.32 -13.26
CA SER A 72 6.33 -21.42 -13.53
C SER A 72 5.94 -22.71 -14.29
N LEU A 73 6.88 -23.31 -15.02
CA LEU A 73 6.68 -24.55 -15.77
C LEU A 73 6.92 -25.80 -14.92
N THR A 74 7.35 -25.65 -13.66
CA THR A 74 7.50 -26.74 -12.70
C THR A 74 6.32 -26.75 -11.72
N ASN A 75 6.28 -27.74 -10.84
CA ASN A 75 5.32 -27.80 -9.73
C ASN A 75 5.96 -27.37 -8.39
N ASP A 76 7.17 -26.78 -8.42
CA ASP A 76 7.88 -26.33 -7.22
C ASP A 76 7.42 -24.93 -6.82
N SER A 77 6.33 -24.89 -6.04
CA SER A 77 5.72 -23.64 -5.59
C SER A 77 6.64 -22.85 -4.65
N LEU A 78 7.37 -23.54 -3.78
CA LEU A 78 8.27 -22.89 -2.83
C LEU A 78 9.41 -22.15 -3.54
N GLU A 79 10.06 -22.82 -4.50
CA GLU A 79 11.13 -22.18 -5.26
C GLU A 79 10.58 -21.08 -6.18
N PHE A 80 9.39 -21.29 -6.77
CA PHE A 80 8.70 -20.23 -7.53
C PHE A 80 8.50 -18.96 -6.70
N TYR A 81 7.94 -19.07 -5.48
CA TYR A 81 7.70 -17.92 -4.61
C TYR A 81 9.00 -17.22 -4.18
N ARG A 82 10.08 -17.99 -3.92
CA ARG A 82 11.38 -17.43 -3.55
C ARG A 82 12.03 -16.58 -4.65
N LYS A 83 11.62 -16.77 -5.90
CA LYS A 83 12.12 -16.00 -7.05
C LYS A 83 11.24 -14.80 -7.42
N ILE A 84 10.15 -14.57 -6.71
CA ILE A 84 9.32 -13.38 -6.91
C ILE A 84 10.07 -12.17 -6.41
N GLU A 85 10.06 -11.11 -7.21
CA GLU A 85 10.73 -9.86 -6.92
C GLU A 85 9.71 -8.74 -6.88
N ILE A 86 9.76 -7.90 -5.86
CA ILE A 86 8.91 -6.71 -5.80
C ILE A 86 9.26 -5.74 -6.94
N GLU A 87 8.25 -5.12 -7.51
CA GLU A 87 8.33 -4.18 -8.63
C GLU A 87 8.05 -2.74 -8.19
N ALA A 88 7.58 -2.58 -6.95
CA ALA A 88 7.22 -1.32 -6.34
C ALA A 88 7.66 -1.30 -4.87
N PHE A 89 8.40 -0.26 -4.47
CA PHE A 89 8.82 -0.08 -3.08
C PHE A 89 7.84 0.86 -2.37
N CYS A 90 7.14 0.33 -1.37
CA CYS A 90 6.28 1.10 -0.48
C CYS A 90 7.02 1.47 0.83
N PRO A 91 7.30 2.76 1.09
CA PRO A 91 8.01 3.17 2.31
C PRO A 91 7.22 2.92 3.60
N ASN A 92 5.88 2.92 3.54
CA ASN A 92 4.99 2.81 4.69
C ASN A 92 4.04 1.62 4.52
N ILE A 93 4.60 0.42 4.42
CA ILE A 93 3.80 -0.81 4.36
C ILE A 93 3.31 -1.20 5.75
N VAL A 94 2.06 -1.62 5.87
CA VAL A 94 1.44 -2.02 7.14
C VAL A 94 0.74 -3.37 6.93
N ARG A 95 1.03 -4.34 7.79
CA ARG A 95 0.27 -5.60 7.85
C ARG A 95 -0.99 -5.37 8.69
N ILE A 96 -2.16 -5.68 8.14
CA ILE A 96 -3.47 -5.43 8.73
C ILE A 96 -4.27 -6.73 8.76
N GLY A 97 -4.99 -7.01 9.86
CA GLY A 97 -5.69 -8.27 10.08
C GLY A 97 -4.87 -9.28 10.88
N GLU A 98 -5.38 -10.50 10.94
CA GLU A 98 -4.86 -11.60 11.76
C GLU A 98 -3.38 -11.90 11.51
N ILE A 99 -2.66 -12.30 12.56
CA ILE A 99 -1.27 -12.80 12.45
C ILE A 99 -1.31 -14.22 11.87
N GLY A 100 -0.68 -14.43 10.72
CA GLY A 100 -0.75 -15.69 10.00
C GLY A 100 -1.67 -15.58 8.79
N ASP A 101 -2.63 -16.47 8.65
CA ASP A 101 -3.56 -16.47 7.52
C ASP A 101 -4.52 -15.27 7.55
N GLY A 102 -4.95 -14.77 6.40
CA GLY A 102 -5.96 -13.70 6.29
C GLY A 102 -5.47 -12.25 6.43
N GLY A 103 -4.34 -12.00 7.09
CA GLY A 103 -3.77 -10.65 7.24
C GLY A 103 -3.10 -10.13 5.95
N LYS A 104 -3.39 -8.89 5.53
CA LYS A 104 -2.90 -8.33 4.26
C LYS A 104 -1.89 -7.20 4.45
N PHE A 105 -0.88 -7.13 3.57
CA PHE A 105 0.05 -5.99 3.52
C PHE A 105 -0.51 -4.83 2.69
N VAL A 106 -0.82 -3.72 3.33
CA VAL A 106 -1.39 -2.52 2.71
C VAL A 106 -0.33 -1.43 2.60
N CYS A 107 -0.18 -0.83 1.42
CA CYS A 107 0.70 0.30 1.25
C CYS A 107 0.03 1.58 1.77
N ASN A 108 0.65 2.22 2.76
CA ASN A 108 0.34 3.53 3.28
C ASN A 108 -1.17 3.80 3.43
N PRO A 109 -1.88 3.03 4.27
CA PRO A 109 -3.34 3.09 4.39
C PRO A 109 -3.87 4.46 4.81
N LYS A 110 -3.04 5.31 5.43
CA LYS A 110 -3.41 6.70 5.77
C LYS A 110 -3.54 7.63 4.55
N LYS A 111 -3.12 7.19 3.36
CA LYS A 111 -3.27 7.91 2.08
C LYS A 111 -4.51 7.50 1.30
N VAL A 112 -5.33 6.62 1.85
CA VAL A 112 -6.66 6.31 1.34
C VAL A 112 -7.48 7.61 1.28
N ARG A 113 -8.04 7.87 0.10
CA ARG A 113 -8.87 9.06 -0.16
C ARG A 113 -10.19 9.04 0.61
N GLU A 114 -10.78 10.22 0.76
CA GLU A 114 -12.13 10.35 1.32
C GLU A 114 -13.19 9.72 0.39
N ASN A 115 -14.30 9.26 0.97
CA ASN A 115 -15.43 8.67 0.25
C ASN A 115 -15.03 7.54 -0.73
N CYS A 116 -14.06 6.72 -0.32
CA CYS A 116 -13.58 5.58 -1.09
C CYS A 116 -14.56 4.39 -1.07
N VAL A 117 -14.33 3.43 -1.97
CA VAL A 117 -14.92 2.09 -1.89
C VAL A 117 -13.83 1.09 -1.53
N LEU A 118 -14.09 0.25 -0.54
CA LEU A 118 -13.26 -0.91 -0.19
C LEU A 118 -14.04 -2.18 -0.52
N LEU A 119 -13.44 -3.10 -1.27
CA LEU A 119 -14.01 -4.43 -1.51
C LEU A 119 -13.30 -5.47 -0.63
N SER A 120 -14.07 -6.31 0.05
CA SER A 120 -13.57 -7.48 0.80
C SER A 120 -14.34 -8.71 0.36
N LEU A 121 -13.71 -9.54 -0.47
CA LEU A 121 -14.35 -10.69 -1.12
C LEU A 121 -13.80 -11.99 -0.55
N GLY A 122 -14.72 -12.90 -0.16
CA GLY A 122 -14.42 -14.07 0.66
C GLY A 122 -14.27 -13.65 2.12
N LEU A 123 -15.42 -13.54 2.80
CA LEU A 123 -15.45 -13.10 4.18
C LEU A 123 -15.32 -14.28 5.13
N HIS A 124 -16.07 -15.36 4.91
CA HIS A 124 -16.13 -16.52 5.80
C HIS A 124 -16.31 -16.21 7.31
N ASN A 125 -16.94 -15.07 7.66
CA ASN A 125 -17.02 -14.46 9.00
C ASN A 125 -15.68 -13.97 9.59
N GLU A 126 -14.61 -13.94 8.81
CA GLU A 126 -13.27 -13.47 9.14
C GLU A 126 -13.10 -12.02 8.70
N ILE A 127 -13.49 -11.10 9.58
CA ILE A 127 -13.61 -9.67 9.27
C ILE A 127 -12.63 -8.78 10.03
N GLU A 128 -11.58 -9.36 10.63
CA GLU A 128 -10.59 -8.58 11.40
C GLU A 128 -9.88 -7.55 10.53
N TYR A 129 -9.44 -7.94 9.33
CA TYR A 129 -8.87 -7.00 8.35
C TYR A 129 -9.82 -5.82 8.09
N ASP A 130 -11.09 -6.10 7.85
CA ASP A 130 -12.13 -5.14 7.48
C ASP A 130 -12.35 -4.09 8.58
N ILE A 131 -12.43 -4.56 9.84
CA ILE A 131 -12.56 -3.69 11.02
C ILE A 131 -11.31 -2.81 11.15
N MET A 132 -10.12 -3.41 11.08
CA MET A 132 -8.87 -2.69 11.28
C MET A 132 -8.60 -1.67 10.19
N ILE A 133 -8.81 -2.01 8.91
CA ILE A 133 -8.60 -1.07 7.81
C ILE A 133 -9.60 0.09 7.85
N GLN A 134 -10.87 -0.16 8.20
CA GLN A 134 -11.82 0.93 8.42
C GLN A 134 -11.39 1.84 9.56
N ASN A 135 -10.90 1.28 10.68
CA ASN A 135 -10.37 2.10 11.77
C ASN A 135 -9.15 2.96 11.35
N ILE A 136 -8.18 2.37 10.66
CA ILE A 136 -6.97 3.07 10.19
C ILE A 136 -7.31 4.17 9.17
N THR A 137 -8.34 3.94 8.35
CA THR A 137 -8.83 4.90 7.36
C THR A 137 -9.92 5.80 7.92
N GLU A 138 -10.12 5.83 9.25
CA GLU A 138 -11.09 6.71 9.91
C GLU A 138 -12.52 6.55 9.37
N ASN A 139 -12.87 5.33 8.96
CA ASN A 139 -14.18 4.94 8.44
C ASN A 139 -14.59 5.74 7.19
N ARG A 140 -13.63 6.21 6.39
CA ARG A 140 -13.88 7.04 5.21
C ARG A 140 -14.31 6.25 3.96
N CYS A 141 -14.12 4.93 3.96
CA CYS A 141 -14.59 4.09 2.86
C CYS A 141 -16.01 3.57 3.11
N GLN A 142 -16.77 3.38 2.03
CA GLN A 142 -17.87 2.43 1.98
C GLN A 142 -17.27 1.04 1.77
N ILE A 143 -17.35 0.18 2.79
CA ILE A 143 -16.88 -1.20 2.67
C ILE A 143 -17.98 -2.09 2.07
N VAL A 144 -17.59 -2.95 1.14
CA VAL A 144 -18.48 -3.89 0.46
C VAL A 144 -17.89 -5.29 0.62
N GLY A 145 -18.55 -6.04 1.48
CA GLY A 145 -18.24 -7.42 1.78
C GLY A 145 -19.02 -8.37 0.87
N ALA A 146 -18.43 -9.51 0.53
CA ALA A 146 -19.15 -10.55 -0.20
C ALA A 146 -18.62 -11.95 0.12
N ASP A 147 -19.54 -12.90 0.19
CA ASP A 147 -19.22 -14.32 0.37
C ASP A 147 -20.23 -15.21 -0.36
N GLN A 148 -19.87 -16.46 -0.64
CA GLN A 148 -20.83 -17.42 -1.20
C GLN A 148 -21.94 -17.76 -0.21
N ASP A 149 -21.64 -17.75 1.09
CA ASP A 149 -22.54 -18.10 2.18
C ASP A 149 -23.01 -16.88 2.96
N ARG A 150 -24.19 -16.99 3.58
CA ARG A 150 -24.69 -15.93 4.46
C ARG A 150 -23.81 -15.85 5.72
N GLN A 151 -23.36 -14.64 6.03
CA GLN A 151 -22.61 -14.34 7.24
C GLN A 151 -23.52 -14.37 8.48
N ASN A 152 -22.94 -14.68 9.65
CA ASN A 152 -23.65 -14.69 10.92
C ASN A 152 -24.11 -13.27 11.33
N ASP A 153 -25.03 -13.19 12.28
CA ASP A 153 -25.67 -11.91 12.65
C ASP A 153 -24.66 -10.93 13.27
N ASP A 154 -23.67 -11.41 14.01
CA ASP A 154 -22.60 -10.58 14.58
C ASP A 154 -21.77 -9.90 13.49
N THR A 155 -21.37 -10.65 12.46
CA THR A 155 -20.64 -10.15 11.30
C THR A 155 -21.45 -9.09 10.56
N LEU A 156 -22.74 -9.36 10.33
CA LEU A 156 -23.63 -8.42 9.66
C LEU A 156 -23.83 -7.14 10.47
N GLU A 157 -23.91 -7.23 11.80
CA GLU A 157 -24.05 -6.08 12.69
C GLU A 157 -22.77 -5.24 12.73
N ILE A 158 -21.60 -5.88 12.81
CA ILE A 158 -20.31 -5.17 12.72
C ILE A 158 -20.22 -4.43 11.39
N TYR A 159 -20.57 -5.08 10.27
CA TYR A 159 -20.56 -4.45 8.95
C TYR A 159 -21.44 -3.20 8.90
N LYS A 160 -22.65 -3.21 9.48
CA LYS A 160 -23.48 -2.00 9.57
C LYS A 160 -22.77 -0.86 10.30
N ASN A 161 -22.04 -1.18 11.38
CA ASN A 161 -21.34 -0.20 12.21
C ASN A 161 -20.07 0.37 11.55
N ILE A 162 -19.46 -0.36 10.62
CA ILE A 162 -18.28 0.10 9.85
C ILE A 162 -18.65 0.56 8.43
N ARG A 163 -19.85 1.12 8.24
CA ARG A 163 -20.34 1.62 6.94
C ARG A 163 -20.25 0.56 5.84
N GLY A 164 -20.64 -0.66 6.18
CA GLY A 164 -20.50 -1.84 5.37
C GLY A 164 -21.80 -2.32 4.75
N THR A 165 -21.70 -2.93 3.57
CA THR A 165 -22.78 -3.69 2.94
C THR A 165 -22.26 -5.08 2.61
N VAL A 166 -23.04 -6.12 2.90
CA VAL A 166 -22.67 -7.52 2.62
C VAL A 166 -23.57 -8.10 1.53
N PHE A 167 -22.95 -8.72 0.53
CA PHE A 167 -23.64 -9.48 -0.51
C PHE A 167 -23.41 -10.98 -0.35
N VAL A 168 -24.39 -11.78 -0.76
CA VAL A 168 -24.31 -13.25 -0.74
C VAL A 168 -24.37 -13.77 -2.16
N GLY A 169 -23.39 -14.59 -2.55
CA GLY A 169 -23.32 -15.25 -3.83
C GLY A 169 -21.89 -15.59 -4.25
N LYS A 170 -21.75 -16.66 -5.02
CA LYS A 170 -20.47 -17.14 -5.51
C LYS A 170 -19.95 -16.25 -6.64
N ILE A 171 -18.75 -15.70 -6.48
CA ILE A 171 -18.08 -14.88 -7.50
C ILE A 171 -17.25 -15.79 -8.44
N PRO A 172 -17.25 -15.57 -9.77
CA PRO A 172 -18.08 -14.64 -10.55
C PRO A 172 -19.41 -15.26 -11.03
N LYS A 173 -19.87 -16.37 -10.43
CA LYS A 173 -20.98 -17.19 -10.96
C LYS A 173 -22.36 -16.55 -10.74
N THR A 174 -22.74 -16.32 -9.48
CA THR A 174 -24.04 -15.74 -9.12
C THR A 174 -23.93 -14.28 -8.69
N LEU A 175 -22.71 -13.80 -8.47
CA LEU A 175 -22.41 -12.44 -8.04
C LEU A 175 -21.28 -11.85 -8.88
N SER A 176 -21.47 -10.63 -9.36
CA SER A 176 -20.49 -9.88 -10.15
C SER A 176 -19.86 -8.79 -9.28
N ILE A 177 -18.53 -8.69 -9.31
CA ILE A 177 -17.78 -7.64 -8.59
C ILE A 177 -18.25 -6.24 -9.04
N ALA A 178 -18.36 -6.04 -10.36
CA ALA A 178 -18.86 -4.80 -10.95
C ALA A 178 -20.28 -4.46 -10.46
N GLY A 179 -21.17 -5.46 -10.41
CA GLY A 179 -22.54 -5.28 -9.97
C GLY A 179 -22.64 -4.83 -8.51
N MET A 180 -21.74 -5.30 -7.63
CA MET A 180 -21.70 -4.88 -6.23
C MET A 180 -21.23 -3.43 -6.08
N VAL A 181 -20.16 -3.06 -6.77
CA VAL A 181 -19.63 -1.68 -6.76
C VAL A 181 -20.69 -0.70 -7.25
N GLN A 182 -21.39 -1.02 -8.35
CA GLN A 182 -22.45 -0.18 -8.90
C GLN A 182 -23.66 -0.06 -7.96
N ARG A 183 -24.04 -1.13 -7.24
CA ARG A 183 -25.16 -1.09 -6.28
C ARG A 183 -24.93 -0.17 -5.10
N VAL A 184 -23.68 0.05 -4.71
CA VAL A 184 -23.33 1.05 -3.69
C VAL A 184 -23.00 2.42 -4.28
N GLY A 185 -23.27 2.63 -5.58
CA GLY A 185 -23.00 3.89 -6.27
C GLY A 185 -21.54 4.18 -6.55
N GLY A 186 -20.65 3.18 -6.39
CA GLY A 186 -19.22 3.32 -6.66
C GLY A 186 -18.91 3.26 -8.16
N THR A 187 -17.85 3.95 -8.56
CA THR A 187 -17.33 3.96 -9.94
C THR A 187 -15.91 3.41 -10.05
N GLU A 188 -15.25 3.20 -8.91
CA GLU A 188 -13.85 2.81 -8.77
C GLU A 188 -13.63 2.31 -7.34
N VAL A 189 -12.55 1.57 -7.13
CA VAL A 189 -12.25 0.89 -5.86
C VAL A 189 -10.89 1.35 -5.37
N GLU A 190 -10.83 1.79 -4.12
CA GLU A 190 -9.56 2.21 -3.54
C GLU A 190 -8.70 1.00 -3.15
N LEU A 191 -9.33 0.06 -2.45
CA LEU A 191 -8.71 -1.11 -1.87
C LEU A 191 -9.56 -2.35 -2.22
N LEU A 192 -8.95 -3.36 -2.82
CA LEU A 192 -9.60 -4.63 -3.18
C LEU A 192 -8.91 -5.79 -2.47
N LYS A 193 -9.49 -6.32 -1.39
CA LYS A 193 -9.17 -7.63 -0.83
C LYS A 193 -9.98 -8.70 -1.57
N ILE A 194 -9.33 -9.75 -2.06
CA ILE A 194 -9.97 -10.85 -2.76
C ILE A 194 -9.33 -12.19 -2.40
N ASP A 195 -10.17 -13.07 -1.87
CA ASP A 195 -9.80 -14.42 -1.48
C ASP A 195 -11.00 -15.33 -1.70
N ILE A 196 -11.08 -15.99 -2.85
CA ILE A 196 -12.32 -16.66 -3.28
C ILE A 196 -12.07 -18.05 -3.87
N GLU A 197 -11.08 -18.76 -3.32
CA GLU A 197 -10.86 -20.20 -3.53
C GLU A 197 -10.79 -20.60 -5.02
N GLY A 198 -9.94 -19.93 -5.78
CA GLY A 198 -9.74 -20.14 -7.23
C GLY A 198 -10.67 -19.29 -8.13
N GLY A 199 -11.67 -18.62 -7.57
CA GLY A 199 -12.54 -17.70 -8.32
C GLY A 199 -11.78 -16.49 -8.91
N GLU A 200 -10.66 -16.11 -8.30
CA GLU A 200 -9.82 -14.97 -8.67
C GLU A 200 -9.29 -15.06 -10.11
N HIS A 201 -8.97 -16.27 -10.58
CA HIS A 201 -8.48 -16.55 -11.94
C HIS A 201 -9.46 -16.16 -13.04
N LYS A 202 -10.76 -16.12 -12.71
CA LYS A 202 -11.84 -15.81 -13.65
C LYS A 202 -12.47 -14.45 -13.39
N ALA A 203 -12.52 -14.01 -12.13
CA ALA A 203 -13.23 -12.80 -11.74
C ALA A 203 -12.42 -11.52 -11.90
N LEU A 204 -11.10 -11.57 -11.65
CA LEU A 204 -10.30 -10.36 -11.47
C LEU A 204 -10.08 -9.58 -12.78
N GLU A 205 -9.53 -10.23 -13.81
CA GLU A 205 -9.19 -9.54 -15.07
C GLU A 205 -10.40 -8.86 -15.75
N PRO A 206 -11.58 -9.51 -15.89
CA PRO A 206 -12.75 -8.84 -16.47
C PRO A 206 -13.21 -7.61 -15.67
N PHE A 207 -13.05 -7.64 -14.34
CA PHE A 207 -13.37 -6.50 -13.48
C PHE A 207 -12.38 -5.35 -13.69
N LEU A 208 -11.08 -5.61 -13.60
CA LEU A 208 -10.02 -4.60 -13.74
C LEU A 208 -9.98 -3.92 -15.12
N LYS A 209 -10.51 -4.57 -16.16
CA LYS A 209 -10.65 -3.94 -17.49
C LYS A 209 -11.65 -2.79 -17.53
N ASN A 210 -12.61 -2.76 -16.60
CA ASN A 210 -13.73 -1.82 -16.62
C ASN A 210 -13.79 -0.93 -15.37
N PHE A 211 -13.08 -1.29 -14.30
CA PHE A 211 -13.04 -0.54 -13.05
C PHE A 211 -11.61 -0.21 -12.68
N PHE A 212 -11.40 1.04 -12.31
CA PHE A 212 -10.13 1.47 -11.74
C PHE A 212 -10.01 0.97 -10.30
N VAL A 213 -8.84 0.42 -9.97
CA VAL A 213 -8.50 -0.05 -8.63
C VAL A 213 -7.12 0.47 -8.24
N CYS A 214 -6.95 1.04 -7.04
CA CYS A 214 -5.64 1.52 -6.60
C CYS A 214 -4.74 0.42 -6.03
N GLN A 215 -5.23 -0.35 -5.05
CA GLN A 215 -4.48 -1.47 -4.47
C GLN A 215 -5.29 -2.77 -4.49
N ILE A 216 -4.61 -3.89 -4.73
CA ILE A 216 -5.19 -5.23 -4.72
C ILE A 216 -4.42 -6.09 -3.72
N PHE A 217 -5.15 -6.76 -2.83
CA PHE A 217 -4.64 -7.76 -1.89
C PHE A 217 -5.33 -9.08 -2.22
N ILE A 218 -4.58 -10.01 -2.78
CA ILE A 218 -5.16 -11.21 -3.38
C ILE A 218 -4.43 -12.45 -2.88
N GLU A 219 -5.17 -13.44 -2.39
CA GLU A 219 -4.65 -14.80 -2.32
C GLU A 219 -4.92 -15.49 -3.67
N VAL A 220 -3.85 -16.02 -4.27
CA VAL A 220 -3.94 -16.78 -5.52
C VAL A 220 -3.79 -18.25 -5.20
N HIS A 221 -4.71 -19.05 -5.71
CA HIS A 221 -4.74 -20.50 -5.55
C HIS A 221 -4.24 -21.23 -6.80
N GLY A 222 -3.29 -22.15 -6.67
CA GLY A 222 -2.97 -23.15 -7.70
C GLY A 222 -1.49 -23.31 -8.01
N GLU A 223 -1.19 -24.08 -9.06
CA GLU A 223 0.21 -24.31 -9.48
C GLU A 223 0.93 -23.02 -9.93
N PRO A 224 2.28 -22.98 -9.90
CA PRO A 224 3.10 -21.84 -10.33
C PRO A 224 2.69 -21.20 -11.67
N LYS A 225 2.30 -22.01 -12.66
CA LYS A 225 1.79 -21.51 -13.95
C LYS A 225 0.54 -20.64 -13.83
N HIS A 226 -0.36 -20.95 -12.90
CA HIS A 226 -1.59 -20.18 -12.68
C HIS A 226 -1.29 -18.86 -11.98
N HIS A 227 -0.37 -18.88 -11.00
CA HIS A 227 0.16 -17.67 -10.37
C HIS A 227 0.77 -16.75 -11.42
N LEU A 228 1.71 -17.26 -12.23
CA LEU A 228 2.32 -16.45 -13.28
C LEU A 228 1.28 -15.89 -14.28
N ASN A 229 0.29 -16.69 -14.68
CA ASN A 229 -0.75 -16.24 -15.58
C ASN A 229 -1.56 -15.06 -15.01
N LEU A 230 -1.95 -15.14 -13.73
CA LEU A 230 -2.68 -14.05 -13.05
C LEU A 230 -1.77 -12.82 -12.87
N MET A 231 -0.53 -13.01 -12.42
CA MET A 231 0.47 -11.94 -12.30
C MET A 231 0.65 -11.20 -13.63
N GLN A 232 0.75 -11.92 -14.75
CA GLN A 232 0.87 -11.33 -16.09
C GLN A 232 -0.36 -10.50 -16.48
N LYS A 233 -1.57 -11.01 -16.22
CA LYS A 233 -2.83 -10.29 -16.50
C LYS A 233 -2.90 -8.99 -15.71
N VAL A 234 -2.61 -9.05 -14.41
CA VAL A 234 -2.62 -7.89 -13.51
C VAL A 234 -1.52 -6.90 -13.88
N ALA A 235 -0.31 -7.37 -14.18
CA ALA A 235 0.80 -6.52 -14.61
C ALA A 235 0.54 -5.80 -15.95
N LYS A 236 -0.14 -6.45 -16.91
CA LYS A 236 -0.58 -5.84 -18.18
C LYS A 236 -1.59 -4.70 -17.97
N LEU A 237 -2.30 -4.71 -16.85
CA LEU A 237 -3.27 -3.67 -16.46
C LEU A 237 -2.64 -2.58 -15.56
N GLY A 238 -1.30 -2.50 -15.52
CA GLY A 238 -0.59 -1.41 -14.84
C GLY A 238 -0.39 -1.62 -13.35
N PHE A 239 -0.49 -2.84 -12.84
CA PHE A 239 -0.25 -3.15 -11.43
C PHE A 239 1.17 -3.68 -11.20
N ARG A 240 1.76 -3.36 -10.05
CA ARG A 240 3.11 -3.76 -9.65
C ARG A 240 3.09 -4.37 -8.26
N ILE A 241 3.81 -5.47 -8.09
CA ILE A 241 3.92 -6.17 -6.80
C ILE A 241 4.73 -5.32 -5.84
N PHE A 242 4.22 -5.07 -4.63
CA PHE A 242 4.98 -4.45 -3.55
C PHE A 242 5.13 -5.34 -2.32
N SER A 243 4.36 -6.43 -2.24
CA SER A 243 4.48 -7.45 -1.20
C SER A 243 3.98 -8.80 -1.69
N TYR A 244 4.47 -9.87 -1.07
CA TYR A 244 3.93 -11.22 -1.21
C TYR A 244 4.24 -12.05 0.03
N GLU A 245 3.36 -12.99 0.39
CA GLU A 245 3.50 -13.87 1.55
C GLU A 245 2.96 -15.27 1.17
N PRO A 246 3.81 -16.30 1.03
CA PRO A 246 3.34 -17.67 0.83
C PRO A 246 2.47 -18.14 2.00
N ASN A 247 1.33 -18.77 1.72
CA ASN A 247 0.44 -19.24 2.78
C ASN A 247 1.06 -20.48 3.46
N PRO A 248 1.28 -20.47 4.79
CA PRO A 248 1.88 -21.61 5.49
C PRO A 248 0.97 -22.84 5.54
N SER A 249 -0.35 -22.67 5.45
CA SER A 249 -1.37 -23.72 5.48
C SER A 249 -1.69 -24.27 4.09
N CYS A 250 -1.33 -23.54 3.02
CA CYS A 250 -1.53 -23.96 1.64
C CYS A 250 -0.25 -23.84 0.81
N SER A 251 0.39 -24.98 0.53
CA SER A 251 1.63 -25.05 -0.28
C SER A 251 1.53 -24.47 -1.70
N LYS A 252 0.31 -24.29 -2.22
CA LYS A 252 -0.02 -23.78 -3.55
C LYS A 252 -0.83 -22.49 -3.49
N CYS A 253 -0.76 -21.78 -2.36
CA CYS A 253 -1.40 -20.49 -2.20
C CYS A 253 -0.36 -19.46 -1.79
N CYS A 254 -0.52 -18.25 -2.28
CA CYS A 254 0.35 -17.14 -1.94
C CYS A 254 -0.46 -15.86 -2.00
N GLU A 255 -0.29 -15.04 -0.98
CA GLU A 255 -0.81 -13.70 -0.95
C GLU A 255 0.09 -12.75 -1.74
N TYR A 256 -0.53 -11.84 -2.48
CA TYR A 256 0.13 -10.77 -3.21
C TYR A 256 -0.52 -9.44 -2.91
N SER A 257 0.32 -8.40 -2.84
CA SER A 257 -0.14 -7.02 -2.74
C SER A 257 0.37 -6.23 -3.93
N TYR A 258 -0.57 -5.67 -4.69
CA TYR A 258 -0.31 -4.90 -5.89
C TYR A 258 -0.73 -3.45 -5.71
N ILE A 259 -0.01 -2.55 -6.36
CA ILE A 259 -0.40 -1.15 -6.53
C ILE A 259 -0.46 -0.79 -8.00
N ASN A 260 -1.50 -0.05 -8.39
CA ASN A 260 -1.61 0.51 -9.73
C ASN A 260 -0.57 1.63 -9.92
N GLU A 261 0.13 1.64 -11.05
CA GLU A 261 1.13 2.66 -11.39
C GLU A 261 0.55 4.08 -11.29
N MET A 262 -0.74 4.26 -11.61
CA MET A 262 -1.43 5.55 -11.50
C MET A 262 -1.66 6.01 -10.05
N CYS A 263 -1.63 5.10 -9.07
CA CYS A 263 -1.78 5.43 -7.64
C CYS A 263 -0.45 5.53 -6.89
N MET A 264 0.68 5.24 -7.54
CA MET A 264 1.98 5.25 -6.84
C MET A 264 2.30 6.59 -6.19
N ASP A 265 1.99 7.70 -6.86
CA ASP A 265 2.21 9.05 -6.31
C ASP A 265 1.39 9.29 -5.03
N GLN A 266 0.09 8.99 -5.07
CA GLN A 266 -0.82 9.10 -3.91
C GLN A 266 -0.28 8.36 -2.69
N TYR A 267 0.25 7.15 -2.89
CA TYR A 267 0.73 6.28 -1.82
C TYR A 267 2.22 6.45 -1.48
N ASN A 268 2.93 7.38 -2.13
CA ASN A 268 4.37 7.61 -2.02
C ASN A 268 5.23 6.39 -2.40
N VAL A 269 4.79 5.61 -3.38
CA VAL A 269 5.49 4.42 -3.85
C VAL A 269 6.56 4.78 -4.88
N LEU A 270 7.72 4.13 -4.75
CA LEU A 270 8.79 4.20 -5.73
C LEU A 270 8.68 3.02 -6.71
N PRO A 271 8.52 3.26 -8.02
CA PRO A 271 8.63 2.19 -9.02
C PRO A 271 10.06 1.64 -9.08
N LEU A 272 10.18 0.32 -9.14
CA LEU A 272 11.44 -0.41 -9.30
C LEU A 272 11.57 -0.91 -10.75
N ALA A 273 11.82 -2.22 -10.92
CA ALA A 273 11.86 -2.88 -12.21
C ALA A 273 10.64 -3.81 -12.36
N VAL A 274 10.16 -3.94 -13.59
CA VAL A 274 9.11 -4.91 -13.93
C VAL A 274 9.77 -6.28 -14.07
N ASN A 275 9.39 -7.21 -13.18
CA ASN A 275 9.95 -8.54 -13.04
C ASN A 275 8.97 -9.65 -13.43
N VAL A 276 7.68 -9.33 -13.60
CA VAL A 276 6.72 -10.25 -14.21
C VAL A 276 7.01 -10.34 -15.72
N PRO A 277 7.38 -11.53 -16.26
CA PRO A 277 7.69 -11.68 -17.66
C PRO A 277 6.43 -11.57 -18.51
N PHE A 278 6.42 -10.66 -19.49
CA PHE A 278 5.43 -10.67 -20.57
C PHE A 278 5.88 -11.65 -21.66
N GLU A 279 4.91 -12.28 -22.34
CA GLU A 279 5.15 -13.02 -23.58
C GLU A 279 5.48 -12.09 -24.73
#